data_AF-A0A832ML62-F1
#
_entry.id   AF-A0A832ML62-F1
#
_cell.length_a   1.000
_cell.length_b   1.000
_cell.length_c   1.000
_cell.angle_alpha   90.00
_cell.angle_beta   90.00
_cell.angle_gamma   90.00
#
_symmetry.space_group_name_H-M   'P 1'
#
loop_
_entity.id
_entity.type
_entity.pdbx_description
1 polymer ?
#
loop_
_entity_poly.entity_id
_entity_poly.type
_entity_poly.pdbx_seq_one_letter_code
_entity_poly.pdbx_strand_id
1 'polypeptide(L)'
;MKRTLLAALALALLAAPALGQWTGTPAKTGDRALDSALETIAKEARTDPDGWVKTVSLRHAIPEADLRVARDTHRLEPADVFMASALAHLTGRPVLTVAETYRRNEGKGWGVVAREMGIRPGSPQFHELKKGARGSADRLKAAAKERHRMAKQAEKQKGKPEGKEKPR
;
A
#
# COMPACT_ATOMS: atom_id res chain seq x y z
N MET A 1 -17.09 27.29 60.98
CA MET A 1 -15.78 27.98 61.08
C MET A 1 -14.88 27.46 59.97
N LYS A 2 -14.27 28.39 59.23
CA LYS A 2 -13.36 28.23 58.08
C LYS A 2 -12.25 27.20 58.39
N ARG A 3 -11.81 26.36 57.44
CA ARG A 3 -10.73 26.70 56.48
C ARG A 3 -10.73 25.75 55.28
N THR A 4 -10.85 26.36 54.11
CA THR A 4 -10.64 25.80 52.78
C THR A 4 -9.16 25.43 52.56
N LEU A 5 -8.89 24.25 52.00
CA LEU A 5 -7.64 23.97 51.29
C LEU A 5 -7.98 23.52 49.86
N LEU A 6 -7.46 24.32 48.94
CA LEU A 6 -7.51 24.17 47.50
C LEU A 6 -6.72 22.93 47.06
N ALA A 7 -7.31 22.15 46.15
CA ALA A 7 -6.54 21.32 45.22
C ALA A 7 -7.28 21.31 43.87
N ALA A 8 -7.05 22.36 43.09
CA ALA A 8 -7.34 22.36 41.68
C ALA A 8 -6.28 21.49 40.99
N LEU A 9 -6.64 20.28 40.57
CA LEU A 9 -5.85 19.53 39.61
C LEU A 9 -6.68 19.39 38.33
N ALA A 10 -6.53 20.39 37.48
CA ALA A 10 -6.97 20.33 36.09
C ALA A 10 -6.18 19.22 35.39
N LEU A 11 -6.80 18.04 35.25
CA LEU A 11 -6.27 17.00 34.39
C LEU A 11 -6.67 17.33 32.94
N ALA A 12 -5.90 18.23 32.34
CA ALA A 12 -5.84 18.36 30.89
C ALA A 12 -5.14 17.11 30.33
N LEU A 13 -5.90 16.04 30.10
CA LEU A 13 -5.42 14.97 29.22
C LEU A 13 -5.62 15.45 27.78
N LEU A 14 -4.50 15.72 27.12
CA LEU A 14 -4.41 16.11 25.72
C LEU A 14 -5.30 15.22 24.86
N ALA A 15 -6.28 15.83 24.18
CA ALA A 15 -6.70 15.32 22.89
C ALA A 15 -5.50 15.46 21.95
N ALA A 16 -4.70 14.40 21.84
CA ALA A 16 -3.82 14.28 20.68
C ALA A 16 -4.72 14.05 19.47
N PRO A 17 -4.86 14.99 18.51
CA PRO A 17 -5.29 14.58 17.19
C PRO A 17 -4.25 13.57 16.74
N ALA A 18 -4.66 12.31 16.63
CA ALA A 18 -3.79 11.25 16.16
C ALA A 18 -3.12 11.74 14.87
N LEU A 19 -1.80 11.90 14.92
CA LEU A 19 -0.99 12.27 13.78
C LEU A 19 -1.27 11.26 12.66
N GLY A 20 -1.95 11.73 11.61
CA GLY A 20 -2.12 10.97 10.38
C GLY A 20 -2.80 9.61 10.53
N GLN A 21 -3.95 9.53 11.22
CA GLN A 21 -4.84 8.40 10.97
C GLN A 21 -5.35 8.50 9.54
N TRP A 22 -4.66 7.78 8.66
CA TRP A 22 -5.01 7.61 7.28
C TRP A 22 -6.41 7.02 7.17
N THR A 23 -7.41 7.86 6.93
CA THR A 23 -8.78 7.43 6.61
C THR A 23 -8.91 7.03 5.14
N GLY A 24 -7.80 6.64 4.50
CA GLY A 24 -7.77 6.30 3.09
C GLY A 24 -8.68 5.11 2.84
N THR A 25 -9.86 5.37 2.30
CA THR A 25 -10.72 4.31 1.78
C THR A 25 -9.88 3.47 0.83
N PRO A 26 -9.82 2.13 0.99
CA PRO A 26 -9.10 1.28 0.06
C PRO A 26 -9.53 1.61 -1.37
N ALA A 27 -8.58 1.60 -2.31
CA ALA A 27 -8.78 1.92 -3.71
C ALA A 27 -10.04 1.21 -4.27
N LYS A 28 -11.18 1.92 -4.33
CA LYS A 28 -12.44 1.35 -4.81
C LYS A 28 -12.48 1.43 -6.32
N THR A 29 -12.55 0.28 -6.97
CA THR A 29 -12.61 0.16 -8.43
C THR A 29 -13.99 -0.20 -8.94
N GLY A 30 -14.85 -0.73 -8.06
CA GLY A 30 -16.17 -1.26 -8.41
C GLY A 30 -16.14 -2.74 -8.83
N ASP A 31 -14.96 -3.38 -8.85
CA ASP A 31 -14.79 -4.80 -9.09
C ASP A 31 -14.19 -5.48 -7.86
N ARG A 32 -14.93 -6.40 -7.23
CA ARG A 32 -14.52 -7.04 -5.97
C ARG A 32 -13.18 -7.77 -6.05
N ALA A 33 -12.87 -8.40 -7.19
CA ALA A 33 -11.63 -9.15 -7.34
C ALA A 33 -10.44 -8.20 -7.46
N LEU A 34 -10.61 -7.09 -8.21
CA LEU A 34 -9.62 -6.03 -8.29
C LEU A 34 -9.41 -5.36 -6.92
N ASP A 35 -10.48 -5.01 -6.21
CA ASP A 35 -10.43 -4.41 -4.88
C ASP A 35 -9.67 -5.30 -3.89
N SER A 36 -9.95 -6.61 -3.87
CA SER A 36 -9.24 -7.58 -3.00
C SER A 36 -7.75 -7.70 -3.35
N ALA A 37 -7.40 -7.63 -4.64
CA ALA A 37 -6.00 -7.61 -5.07
C ALA A 37 -5.30 -6.33 -4.61
N LEU A 38 -5.95 -5.17 -4.72
CA LEU A 38 -5.42 -3.88 -4.28
C LEU A 38 -5.26 -3.81 -2.77
N GLU A 39 -6.17 -4.40 -1.99
CA GLU A 39 -6.03 -4.49 -0.54
C GLU A 39 -4.79 -5.32 -0.16
N THR A 40 -4.57 -6.44 -0.84
CA THR A 40 -3.36 -7.25 -0.67
C THR A 40 -2.11 -6.42 -1.00
N ILE A 41 -2.12 -5.70 -2.12
CA ILE A 41 -1.01 -4.84 -2.53
C ILE A 41 -0.74 -3.77 -1.47
N ALA A 42 -1.77 -3.05 -1.03
CA ALA A 42 -1.64 -2.01 -0.01
C ALA A 42 -1.02 -2.56 1.28
N LYS A 43 -1.49 -3.72 1.74
CA LYS A 43 -1.00 -4.35 2.96
C LYS A 43 0.46 -4.77 2.84
N GLU A 44 0.80 -5.53 1.79
CA GLU A 44 2.12 -6.15 1.68
C GLU A 44 3.19 -5.15 1.23
N ALA A 45 2.86 -4.20 0.36
CA ALA A 45 3.80 -3.19 -0.12
C ALA A 45 4.26 -2.22 0.98
N ARG A 46 3.46 -2.02 2.03
CA ARG A 46 3.86 -1.22 3.21
C ARG A 46 5.03 -1.82 3.97
N THR A 47 5.29 -3.12 3.81
CA THR A 47 6.43 -3.80 4.49
C THR A 47 7.77 -3.54 3.80
N ASP A 48 7.75 -3.18 2.52
CA ASP A 48 8.95 -2.84 1.72
C ASP A 48 8.56 -1.80 0.64
N PRO A 49 8.42 -0.51 1.01
CA PRO A 49 7.96 0.53 0.09
C PRO A 49 8.90 0.76 -1.10
N ASP A 50 10.22 0.66 -0.90
CA ASP A 50 11.20 0.90 -1.96
C ASP A 50 11.30 -0.28 -2.93
N GLY A 51 11.35 -1.52 -2.42
CA GLY A 51 11.30 -2.72 -3.26
C GLY A 51 9.98 -2.81 -4.03
N TRP A 52 8.89 -2.31 -3.43
CA TRP A 52 7.61 -2.18 -4.11
C TRP A 52 7.67 -1.22 -5.30
N VAL A 53 8.18 0.01 -5.12
CA VAL A 53 8.32 0.98 -6.22
C VAL A 53 9.14 0.42 -7.37
N LYS A 54 10.26 -0.27 -7.06
CA LYS A 54 11.09 -0.95 -8.07
C LYS A 54 10.30 -2.02 -8.83
N THR A 55 9.49 -2.81 -8.13
CA THR A 55 8.64 -3.84 -8.75
C THR A 55 7.60 -3.24 -9.70
N VAL A 56 6.96 -2.14 -9.28
CA VAL A 56 5.98 -1.42 -10.11
C VAL A 56 6.65 -0.82 -11.34
N SER A 57 7.84 -0.21 -11.15
CA SER A 57 8.65 0.35 -12.21
C SER A 57 8.97 -0.67 -13.30
N LEU A 58 9.53 -1.81 -12.91
CA LEU A 58 9.89 -2.90 -13.84
C LEU A 58 8.66 -3.46 -14.57
N ARG A 59 7.52 -3.58 -13.87
CA ARG A 59 6.30 -4.15 -14.45
C ARG A 59 5.70 -3.26 -15.52
N HIS A 60 5.60 -1.97 -15.25
CA HIS A 60 4.87 -1.02 -16.11
C HIS A 60 5.80 -0.23 -17.04
N ALA A 61 7.12 -0.48 -16.97
CA ALA A 61 8.17 0.23 -17.69
C ALA A 61 8.14 1.76 -17.42
N ILE A 62 7.94 2.13 -16.16
CA ILE A 62 7.88 3.53 -15.71
C ILE A 62 9.08 3.80 -14.80
N PRO A 63 9.87 4.87 -15.00
CA PRO A 63 10.98 5.20 -14.12
C PRO A 63 10.56 5.30 -12.64
N GLU A 64 11.38 4.77 -11.72
CA GLU A 64 11.08 4.84 -10.29
C GLU A 64 10.95 6.28 -9.79
N ALA A 65 11.71 7.22 -10.37
CA ALA A 65 11.63 8.65 -10.05
C ALA A 65 10.23 9.21 -10.30
N ASP A 66 9.64 8.90 -11.46
CA ASP A 66 8.30 9.37 -11.82
C ASP A 66 7.23 8.77 -10.90
N LEU A 67 7.39 7.50 -10.50
CA LEU A 67 6.50 6.86 -9.53
C LEU A 67 6.59 7.53 -8.15
N ARG A 68 7.80 7.87 -7.69
CA ARG A 68 7.99 8.58 -6.41
C ARG A 68 7.41 9.99 -6.47
N VAL A 69 7.67 10.73 -7.55
CA VAL A 69 7.10 12.08 -7.75
C VAL A 69 5.57 12.02 -7.78
N ALA A 70 4.99 11.11 -8.55
CA ALA A 70 3.54 10.94 -8.58
C ALA A 70 2.97 10.57 -7.21
N ARG A 71 3.62 9.64 -6.50
CA ARG A 71 3.24 9.22 -5.14
C ARG A 71 3.26 10.40 -4.18
N ASP A 72 4.34 11.15 -4.13
CA ASP A 72 4.57 12.18 -3.12
C ASP A 72 3.73 13.43 -3.40
N THR A 73 3.65 13.83 -4.68
CA THR A 73 2.87 15.01 -5.11
C THR A 73 1.38 14.80 -4.91
N HIS A 74 0.88 13.60 -5.18
CA HIS A 74 -0.54 13.28 -5.13
C HIS A 74 -0.92 12.42 -3.92
N ARG A 75 -0.01 12.22 -2.95
CA ARG A 75 -0.23 11.45 -1.72
C ARG A 75 -0.84 10.07 -2.00
N LEU A 76 -0.33 9.40 -3.04
CA LEU A 76 -0.84 8.10 -3.45
C LEU A 76 -0.38 7.00 -2.49
N GLU A 77 -1.30 6.12 -2.16
CA GLU A 77 -1.01 4.86 -1.50
C GLU A 77 -0.28 3.84 -2.39
N PRO A 78 0.35 2.78 -1.86
CA PRO A 78 0.94 1.73 -2.68
C PRO A 78 -0.03 1.11 -3.70
N ALA A 79 -1.30 0.92 -3.33
CA ALA A 79 -2.34 0.47 -4.24
C ALA A 79 -2.72 1.53 -5.28
N ASP A 80 -2.71 2.81 -4.90
CA ASP A 80 -2.97 3.93 -5.81
C ASP A 80 -1.80 4.12 -6.81
N VAL A 81 -0.56 3.95 -6.38
CA VAL A 81 0.64 3.92 -7.24
C VAL A 81 0.55 2.77 -8.24
N PHE A 82 0.07 1.59 -7.80
CA PHE A 82 -0.22 0.49 -8.70
C PHE A 82 -1.26 0.88 -9.76
N MET A 83 -2.39 1.45 -9.34
CA MET A 83 -3.46 1.83 -10.25
C MET A 83 -3.01 2.92 -11.22
N ALA A 84 -2.33 3.96 -10.74
CA ALA A 84 -1.80 5.03 -11.58
C ALA A 84 -0.84 4.49 -12.64
N SER A 85 0.10 3.64 -12.23
CA SER A 85 1.09 3.05 -13.15
C SER A 85 0.49 2.04 -14.14
N ALA A 86 -0.47 1.22 -13.70
CA ALA A 86 -1.14 0.27 -14.58
C ALA A 86 -1.99 0.99 -15.63
N LEU A 87 -2.76 2.01 -15.24
CA LEU A 87 -3.53 2.81 -16.19
C LEU A 87 -2.61 3.60 -17.13
N ALA A 88 -1.50 4.15 -16.64
CA ALA A 88 -0.48 4.81 -17.46
C ALA A 88 0.07 3.86 -18.54
N HIS A 89 0.44 2.65 -18.14
CA HIS A 89 0.92 1.61 -19.06
C HIS A 89 -0.12 1.23 -20.12
N LEU A 90 -1.35 0.95 -19.70
CA LEU A 90 -2.44 0.51 -20.60
C LEU A 90 -2.91 1.60 -21.58
N THR A 91 -2.71 2.87 -21.24
CA THR A 91 -3.23 4.02 -22.01
C THR A 91 -2.14 4.80 -22.72
N GLY A 92 -0.87 4.52 -22.45
CA GLY A 92 0.27 5.29 -22.94
C GLY A 92 0.35 6.71 -22.37
N ARG A 93 -0.40 7.03 -21.30
CA ARG A 93 -0.39 8.36 -20.68
C ARG A 93 0.67 8.44 -19.57
N PRO A 94 1.24 9.63 -19.31
CA PRO A 94 2.18 9.80 -18.21
C PRO A 94 1.55 9.46 -16.84
N VAL A 95 2.32 8.82 -15.96
CA VAL A 95 1.82 8.43 -14.62
C VAL A 95 1.40 9.63 -13.77
N LEU A 96 2.10 10.76 -13.89
CA LEU A 96 1.71 12.01 -13.22
C LEU A 96 0.33 12.48 -13.69
N THR A 97 0.03 12.39 -14.98
CA THR A 97 -1.28 12.78 -15.51
C THR A 97 -2.40 11.89 -14.98
N VAL A 98 -2.14 10.59 -14.81
CA VAL A 98 -3.10 9.66 -14.21
C VAL A 98 -3.30 9.98 -12.73
N ALA A 99 -2.21 10.21 -11.99
CA ALA A 99 -2.24 10.57 -10.59
C ALA A 99 -3.00 11.90 -10.35
N GLU A 100 -2.75 12.91 -11.18
CA GLU A 100 -3.46 14.18 -11.15
C GLU A 100 -4.96 13.98 -11.42
N THR A 101 -5.32 13.13 -12.39
CA THR A 101 -6.72 12.81 -12.69
C THR A 101 -7.42 12.12 -11.51
N TYR A 102 -6.71 11.24 -10.80
CA TYR A 102 -7.21 10.65 -9.55
C TYR A 102 -7.45 11.70 -8.48
N ARG A 103 -6.54 12.68 -8.33
CA ARG A 103 -6.72 13.78 -7.38
C ARG A 103 -7.89 14.68 -7.70
N ARG A 104 -8.11 15.01 -8.98
CA ARG A 104 -9.30 15.77 -9.40
C ARG A 104 -10.61 15.01 -9.14
N ASN A 105 -10.54 13.68 -9.08
CA ASN A 105 -11.67 12.79 -8.81
C ASN A 105 -11.62 12.16 -7.40
N GLU A 106 -11.00 12.83 -6.43
CA GLU A 106 -10.91 12.35 -5.06
C GLU A 106 -12.30 11.99 -4.51
N GLY A 107 -12.38 10.87 -3.79
CA GLY A 107 -13.63 10.33 -3.24
C GLY A 107 -14.51 9.57 -4.24
N LYS A 108 -14.29 9.68 -5.56
CA LYS A 108 -15.07 8.94 -6.57
C LYS A 108 -14.53 7.53 -6.86
N GLY A 109 -13.29 7.28 -6.47
CA GLY A 109 -12.61 5.99 -6.67
C GLY A 109 -12.02 5.81 -8.07
N TRP A 110 -11.22 4.76 -8.20
CA TRP A 110 -10.45 4.45 -9.40
C TRP A 110 -11.28 4.00 -10.59
N GLY A 111 -12.49 3.48 -10.36
CA GLY A 111 -13.40 3.11 -11.44
C GLY A 111 -13.77 4.30 -12.33
N VAL A 112 -13.93 5.49 -11.75
CA VAL A 112 -14.20 6.73 -12.51
C VAL A 112 -12.97 7.13 -13.32
N VAL A 113 -11.78 7.13 -12.70
CA VAL A 113 -10.53 7.46 -13.38
C VAL A 113 -10.27 6.51 -14.55
N ALA A 114 -10.41 5.20 -14.34
CA ALA A 114 -10.23 4.21 -15.41
C ALA A 114 -11.17 4.48 -16.59
N ARG A 115 -12.44 4.82 -16.33
CA ARG A 115 -13.41 5.17 -17.37
C ARG A 115 -13.06 6.45 -18.11
N GLU A 116 -12.60 7.50 -17.41
CA GLU A 116 -12.10 8.73 -18.03
C GLU A 116 -10.88 8.47 -18.92
N MET A 117 -10.08 7.46 -18.60
CA MET A 117 -8.95 6.98 -19.40
C MET A 117 -9.35 6.03 -20.54
N GLY A 118 -10.66 5.80 -20.76
CA GLY A 118 -11.17 4.90 -21.80
C GLY A 118 -11.19 3.41 -21.43
N ILE A 119 -10.81 3.04 -20.21
CA ILE A 119 -10.85 1.66 -19.73
C ILE A 119 -12.21 1.40 -19.08
N ARG A 120 -13.06 0.67 -19.82
CA ARG A 120 -14.43 0.35 -19.38
C ARG A 120 -14.49 -1.06 -18.81
N PRO A 121 -15.38 -1.34 -17.86
CA PRO A 121 -15.65 -2.72 -17.43
C PRO A 121 -15.91 -3.64 -18.62
N GLY A 122 -15.24 -4.79 -18.65
CA GLY A 122 -15.34 -5.77 -19.75
C GLY A 122 -14.46 -5.49 -20.97
N SER A 123 -13.74 -4.37 -21.03
CA SER A 123 -12.78 -4.14 -22.13
C SER A 123 -11.54 -5.04 -21.98
N PRO A 124 -10.81 -5.32 -23.08
CA PRO A 124 -9.55 -6.06 -23.01
C PRO A 124 -8.56 -5.45 -22.01
N GLN A 125 -8.44 -4.12 -22.00
CA GLN A 125 -7.59 -3.39 -21.06
C GLN A 125 -8.04 -3.55 -19.61
N PHE A 126 -9.35 -3.61 -19.35
CA PHE A 126 -9.86 -3.86 -18.01
C PHE A 126 -9.55 -5.29 -17.53
N HIS A 127 -9.67 -6.27 -18.41
CA HIS A 127 -9.25 -7.65 -18.11
C HIS A 127 -7.75 -7.74 -17.83
N GLU A 128 -6.94 -7.01 -18.60
CA GLU A 128 -5.50 -6.93 -18.39
C GLU A 128 -5.16 -6.26 -17.06
N LEU A 129 -5.81 -5.15 -16.71
CA LEU A 129 -5.69 -4.48 -15.42
C LEU A 129 -5.96 -5.45 -14.26
N LYS A 130 -7.07 -6.20 -14.33
CA LYS A 130 -7.42 -7.21 -13.31
C LYS A 130 -6.37 -8.30 -13.20
N LYS A 131 -5.89 -8.82 -14.34
CA LYS A 131 -4.86 -9.87 -14.37
C LYS A 131 -3.55 -9.35 -13.77
N GLY A 132 -3.16 -8.12 -14.09
CA GLY A 132 -1.99 -7.45 -13.55
C GLY A 132 -2.07 -7.28 -12.03
N ALA A 133 -3.20 -6.80 -11.52
CA ALA A 133 -3.44 -6.61 -10.09
C ALA A 133 -3.38 -7.95 -9.33
N ARG A 134 -4.11 -8.96 -9.81
CA ARG A 134 -4.10 -10.31 -9.22
C ARG A 134 -2.69 -10.91 -9.21
N GLY A 135 -1.98 -10.86 -10.34
CA GLY A 135 -0.63 -11.39 -10.43
C GLY A 135 0.37 -10.68 -9.51
N SER A 136 0.21 -9.37 -9.28
CA SER A 136 1.01 -8.64 -8.29
C SER A 136 0.67 -9.05 -6.86
N ALA A 137 -0.61 -9.16 -6.53
CA ALA A 137 -1.07 -9.60 -5.22
C ALA A 137 -0.58 -11.02 -4.88
N ASP A 138 -0.65 -11.95 -5.83
CA ASP A 138 -0.21 -13.33 -5.65
C ASP A 138 1.31 -13.41 -5.38
N ARG A 139 2.12 -12.62 -6.12
CA ARG A 139 3.57 -12.53 -5.89
C ARG A 139 3.90 -11.95 -4.52
N LEU A 140 3.20 -10.90 -4.10
CA LEU A 140 3.40 -10.28 -2.78
C LEU A 140 3.06 -11.26 -1.65
N LYS A 141 1.95 -12.00 -1.76
CA LYS A 141 1.60 -13.07 -0.80
C LYS A 141 2.65 -14.17 -0.75
N ALA A 142 3.17 -14.60 -1.91
CA ALA A 142 4.23 -15.60 -1.96
C ALA A 142 5.51 -15.10 -1.26
N ALA A 143 5.94 -13.87 -1.56
CA ALA A 143 7.09 -13.25 -0.91
C ALA A 143 6.89 -13.14 0.61
N ALA A 144 5.71 -12.71 1.07
CA ALA A 144 5.37 -12.63 2.48
C ALA A 144 5.45 -13.98 3.20
N LYS A 145 4.93 -15.04 2.55
CA LYS A 145 5.00 -16.40 3.08
C LYS A 145 6.44 -16.89 3.22
N GLU A 146 7.30 -16.62 2.25
CA GLU A 146 8.71 -16.99 2.31
C GLU A 146 9.46 -16.21 3.39
N ARG A 147 9.23 -14.90 3.53
CA ARG A 147 9.79 -14.11 4.64
C ARG A 147 9.42 -14.70 6.00
N HIS A 148 8.15 -15.05 6.19
CA HIS A 148 7.69 -15.65 7.44
C HIS A 148 8.31 -17.05 7.68
N ARG A 149 8.50 -17.85 6.64
CA ARG A 149 9.19 -19.15 6.74
C ARG A 149 10.65 -18.98 7.16
N MET A 150 11.38 -18.05 6.55
CA MET A 150 12.78 -17.76 6.87
C MET A 150 12.92 -17.26 8.31
N ALA A 151 12.03 -16.37 8.76
CA ALA A 151 12.02 -15.90 10.15
C ALA A 151 11.86 -17.05 11.16
N LYS A 152 10.92 -17.97 10.91
CA LYS A 152 10.72 -19.15 11.76
C LYS A 152 11.92 -20.09 11.79
N GLN A 153 12.64 -20.23 10.68
CA GLN A 153 13.85 -21.08 10.62
C GLN A 153 15.00 -20.45 11.40
N ALA A 154 15.21 -19.13 11.27
CA ALA A 154 16.24 -18.41 12.01
C ALA A 154 16.00 -18.46 13.54
N GLU A 155 14.75 -18.37 13.98
CA GLU A 155 14.38 -18.49 15.39
C GLU A 155 14.70 -19.89 15.97
N LYS A 156 14.36 -20.96 15.23
CA LYS A 156 14.68 -22.34 15.63
C LYS A 156 16.19 -22.60 15.70
N GLN A 157 16.99 -21.96 14.86
CA GLN A 157 18.45 -22.09 14.88
C GLN A 157 19.07 -21.37 16.08
N LYS A 158 18.53 -20.22 16.50
CA LYS A 158 18.97 -19.49 17.70
C LYS A 158 18.57 -20.16 19.03
N GLY A 159 17.49 -20.95 19.04
CA GLY A 159 17.00 -21.64 20.23
C GLY A 159 17.66 -22.98 20.55
N LYS A 160 18.62 -23.45 19.74
CA LYS A 160 19.35 -24.70 20.00
C LYS A 160 20.54 -24.38 20.91
N PRO A 161 20.57 -24.81 22.19
CA PRO A 161 21.69 -24.50 23.07
C PRO A 161 22.96 -25.14 22.52
N GLU A 162 24.03 -24.35 22.39
CA GLU A 162 25.38 -24.88 22.18
C GLU A 162 25.64 -25.93 23.26
N GLY A 163 26.00 -27.12 22.79
CA GLY A 163 26.20 -28.28 23.64
C GLY A 163 27.18 -27.95 24.75
N LYS A 164 26.77 -28.23 25.99
CA LYS A 164 27.65 -28.27 27.15
C LYS A 164 28.85 -29.15 26.82
N GLU A 165 30.00 -28.55 26.55
CA GLU A 165 31.27 -29.25 26.57
C GLU A 165 31.43 -29.88 27.95
N LYS A 166 31.46 -31.21 27.96
CA LYS A 166 31.63 -32.01 29.18
C LYS A 166 33.09 -31.87 29.60
N PRO A 167 33.42 -31.32 30.79
CA PRO A 167 34.80 -31.31 31.25
C PRO A 167 35.23 -32.76 31.48
N ARG A 168 36.38 -33.13 30.89
CA ARG A 168 37.05 -34.41 31.10
C ARG A 168 37.74 -34.43 32.46
#